data_AF-A0A7C7AD88-F1
#
_entry.id   AF-A0A7C7AD88-F1
#
_cell.length_a   1.000
_cell.length_b   1.000
_cell.length_c   1.000
_cell.angle_alpha   90.00
_cell.angle_beta   90.00
_cell.angle_gamma   90.00
#
_symmetry.space_group_name_H-M   'P 1'
#
loop_
_entity.id
_entity.type
_entity.pdbx_description
1 polymer ?
#
loop_
_entity_poly.entity_id
_entity_poly.type
_entity_poly.pdbx_seq_one_letter_code
_entity_poly.pdbx_strand_id
1 'polypeptide(L)'
;MELQDAIQQYIDRIPDQREKKAVISLLLNQLPVHMGELTINIPIKSLQMRKDFRKELAGAFCELYSKVTTSKEKAKQRILKFSQYLMDNYSIELSMEDMLVSENMNAYERQIDLLKTLQQGVTKQDLLDHYVVSRKVIEKDLDNLIKGTKILGQHVKIRNYQSEDRKLTYQSTIHPIFLPLNLTEVFYMFLGLKLLSRNYPIESEIYNSLAYRIYAQLSEYAKSKIGPRVREYGFDLPPEDELHKYMGSIDEEKMAKKSKEYSLMHLFKTQEKCTIHLNSGEVIRDCFIKLAGEKFNVVQIFLKRSEPPIREVTPDDIETVYFKYK
;
A
#
# COMPACT_ATOMS: atom_id res chain seq x y z
N MET A 1 8.60 15.82 43.74
CA MET A 1 9.20 16.09 42.42
C MET A 1 8.24 15.60 41.37
N GLU A 2 7.75 16.55 40.60
CA GLU A 2 6.77 16.38 39.54
C GLU A 2 7.47 16.30 38.18
N LEU A 3 6.75 15.91 37.13
CA LEU A 3 7.30 15.86 35.77
C LEU A 3 7.76 17.25 35.31
N GLN A 4 7.06 18.33 35.68
CA GLN A 4 7.48 19.70 35.41
C GLN A 4 8.87 20.01 36.00
N ASP A 5 9.14 19.57 37.23
CA ASP A 5 10.46 19.74 37.86
C ASP A 5 11.54 19.01 37.07
N ALA A 6 11.25 17.79 36.61
CA ALA A 6 12.18 17.01 35.80
C ALA A 6 12.44 17.66 34.43
N ILE A 7 11.41 18.24 33.79
CA ILE A 7 11.55 19.02 32.56
C ILE A 7 12.46 20.23 32.81
N GLN A 8 12.25 20.96 33.92
CA GLN A 8 13.05 22.13 34.26
C GLN A 8 14.53 21.76 34.51
N GLN A 9 14.78 20.69 35.26
CA GLN A 9 16.14 20.17 35.48
C GLN A 9 16.82 19.75 34.17
N TYR A 10 16.09 19.14 33.24
CA TYR A 10 16.62 18.83 31.91
C TYR A 10 16.99 20.09 31.13
N ILE A 11 16.10 21.08 31.12
CA ILE A 11 16.29 22.37 30.44
C ILE A 11 17.54 23.10 30.97
N ASP A 12 17.80 23.02 32.27
CA ASP A 12 18.96 23.68 32.88
C ASP A 12 20.31 23.01 32.54
N ARG A 13 20.29 21.77 32.04
CA ARG A 13 21.48 21.09 31.51
C ARG A 13 21.82 21.48 30.07
N ILE A 14 20.99 22.28 29.39
CA ILE A 14 21.21 22.67 27.99
C ILE A 14 22.07 23.95 27.94
N PRO A 15 23.31 23.90 27.43
CA PRO A 15 24.21 25.06 27.42
C PRO A 15 23.84 26.08 26.35
N ASP A 16 23.34 25.63 25.19
CA ASP A 16 22.99 26.53 24.09
C ASP A 16 21.64 27.24 24.35
N GLN A 17 21.67 28.57 24.40
CA GLN A 17 20.49 29.38 24.74
C GLN A 17 19.37 29.28 23.70
N ARG A 18 19.72 29.11 22.41
CA ARG A 18 18.72 28.97 21.35
C ARG A 18 17.99 27.63 21.46
N GLU A 19 18.74 26.57 21.71
CA GLU A 19 18.20 25.23 21.94
C GLU A 19 17.40 25.19 23.25
N LYS A 20 17.87 25.84 24.32
CA LYS A 20 17.15 25.97 25.59
C LYS A 20 15.76 26.58 25.37
N LYS A 21 15.67 27.70 24.63
CA LYS A 21 14.38 28.32 24.27
C LYS A 21 13.48 27.39 23.45
N ALA A 22 14.06 26.64 22.52
CA ALA A 22 13.30 25.72 21.69
C ALA A 22 12.75 24.53 22.50
N VAL A 23 13.52 24.01 23.45
CA VAL A 23 13.08 22.94 24.36
C VAL A 23 12.03 23.45 25.34
N ILE A 24 12.17 24.65 25.90
CA ILE A 24 11.13 25.29 26.73
C ILE A 24 9.81 25.37 25.95
N SER A 25 9.86 25.91 24.72
CA SER A 25 8.67 26.02 23.88
C SER A 25 8.02 24.64 23.61
N LEU A 26 8.83 23.61 23.40
CA LEU A 26 8.33 22.27 23.10
C LEU A 26 7.75 21.56 24.35
N LEU A 27 8.52 21.50 25.43
CA LEU A 27 8.20 20.65 26.59
C LEU A 27 7.37 21.35 27.67
N LEU A 28 7.55 22.65 27.88
CA LEU A 28 6.79 23.38 28.91
C LEU A 28 5.54 24.06 28.35
N ASN A 29 5.59 24.53 27.10
CA ASN A 29 4.47 25.29 26.53
C ASN A 29 3.53 24.42 25.69
N GLN A 30 4.05 23.49 24.91
CA GLN A 30 3.23 22.70 23.96
C GLN A 30 2.83 21.34 24.49
N LEU A 31 3.75 20.58 25.11
CA LEU A 31 3.43 19.25 25.67
C LEU A 31 2.18 19.22 26.57
N PRO A 32 1.94 20.18 27.50
CA PRO A 32 0.77 20.11 28.39
C PRO A 32 -0.57 20.04 27.65
N VAL A 33 -0.66 20.64 26.45
CA VAL A 33 -1.88 20.64 25.62
C VAL A 33 -2.22 19.22 25.13
N HIS A 34 -1.24 18.32 25.07
CA HIS A 34 -1.36 16.97 24.54
C HIS A 34 -1.41 15.89 25.63
N MET A 35 -1.40 16.27 26.91
CA MET A 35 -1.35 15.30 28.01
C MET A 35 -2.71 14.73 28.41
N GLY A 36 -3.81 15.23 27.83
CA GLY A 36 -5.17 14.74 28.09
C GLY A 36 -5.56 14.87 29.57
N GLU A 37 -5.86 13.74 30.23
CA GLU A 37 -6.15 13.68 31.67
C GLU A 37 -4.87 13.72 32.54
N LEU A 38 -3.72 13.41 31.95
CA LEU A 38 -2.42 13.56 32.61
C LEU A 38 -2.04 15.05 32.64
N THR A 39 -1.33 15.47 33.68
CA THR A 39 -0.81 16.85 33.78
C THR A 39 0.70 16.84 33.96
N ILE A 40 1.36 17.95 33.63
CA ILE A 40 2.80 18.11 33.90
C ILE A 40 3.14 18.07 35.40
N ASN A 41 2.14 18.21 36.27
CA ASN A 41 2.29 18.13 37.72
C ASN A 41 2.25 16.68 38.23
N ILE A 42 2.21 15.68 37.33
CA ILE A 42 2.24 14.28 37.73
C ILE A 42 3.51 13.96 38.53
N PRO A 43 3.41 13.29 39.69
CA PRO A 43 4.59 12.88 40.44
C PRO A 43 5.45 11.90 39.63
N ILE A 44 6.77 12.11 39.62
CA ILE A 44 7.73 11.19 38.96
C ILE A 44 7.58 9.75 39.48
N LYS A 45 7.32 9.59 40.78
CA LYS A 45 7.08 8.28 41.39
C LYS A 45 5.87 7.55 40.78
N SER A 46 4.84 8.29 40.37
CA SER A 46 3.67 7.71 39.69
C SER A 46 4.05 7.17 38.32
N LEU A 47 4.86 7.90 37.53
CA LEU A 47 5.37 7.44 36.23
C LEU A 47 6.28 6.22 36.36
N GLN A 48 7.07 6.12 37.44
CA GLN A 48 7.90 4.94 37.71
C GLN A 48 7.04 3.68 37.96
N MET A 49 5.99 3.82 38.78
CA MET A 49 5.18 2.69 39.23
C MET A 49 4.11 2.26 38.22
N ARG A 50 3.54 3.21 37.45
CA ARG A 50 2.39 2.97 36.58
C ARG A 50 2.76 2.91 35.10
N LYS A 51 2.54 1.74 34.48
CA LYS A 51 2.81 1.52 33.05
C LYS A 51 1.86 2.31 32.15
N ASP A 52 0.61 2.48 32.56
CA ASP A 52 -0.42 3.22 31.84
C ASP A 52 -0.10 4.73 31.76
N PHE A 53 0.35 5.35 32.85
CA PHE A 53 0.81 6.74 32.82
C PHE A 53 2.03 6.96 31.91
N ARG A 54 2.91 5.96 31.79
CA ARG A 54 4.02 6.01 30.82
C ARG A 54 3.53 5.92 29.38
N LYS A 55 2.51 5.09 29.11
CA LYS A 55 1.88 5.01 27.79
C LYS A 55 1.18 6.32 27.43
N GLU A 56 0.47 6.95 28.35
CA GLU A 56 -0.17 8.24 28.14
C GLU A 56 0.86 9.34 27.86
N LEU A 57 1.95 9.40 28.62
CA LEU A 57 3.04 10.35 28.37
C LEU A 57 3.72 10.11 27.01
N ALA A 58 3.95 8.85 26.63
CA ALA A 58 4.49 8.51 25.31
C ALA A 58 3.51 8.93 24.19
N GLY A 59 2.21 8.69 24.38
CA GLY A 59 1.15 9.16 23.48
C GLY A 59 1.14 10.68 23.32
N ALA A 60 1.25 11.42 24.42
CA ALA A 60 1.34 12.88 24.42
C ALA A 60 2.56 13.39 23.62
N PHE A 61 3.71 12.71 23.71
CA PHE A 61 4.86 13.03 22.88
C PHE A 61 4.61 12.74 21.40
N CYS A 62 3.99 11.61 21.06
CA CYS A 62 3.62 11.29 19.68
C CYS A 62 2.66 12.34 19.10
N GLU A 63 1.65 12.76 19.87
CA GLU A 63 0.70 13.80 19.46
C GLU A 63 1.39 15.15 19.27
N LEU A 64 2.14 15.62 20.28
CA LEU A 64 2.93 16.84 20.20
C LEU A 64 3.79 16.84 18.94
N TYR A 65 4.52 15.75 18.74
CA TYR A 65 5.40 15.57 17.61
C TYR A 65 4.67 15.62 16.26
N SER A 66 3.51 14.97 16.15
CA SER A 66 2.68 14.98 14.95
C SER A 66 2.29 16.40 14.52
N LYS A 67 2.04 17.30 15.48
CA LYS A 67 1.60 18.69 15.26
C LYS A 67 2.74 19.67 14.96
N VAL A 68 4.00 19.28 15.18
CA VAL A 68 5.15 20.12 14.82
C VAL A 68 5.27 20.21 13.29
N THR A 69 5.11 21.41 12.74
CA THR A 69 5.18 21.66 11.29
C THR A 69 6.56 22.11 10.81
N THR A 70 7.40 22.63 11.72
CA THR A 70 8.73 23.16 11.40
C THR A 70 9.80 22.46 12.22
N SER A 71 10.92 22.11 11.58
CA SER A 71 12.05 21.42 12.24
C SER A 71 11.66 20.13 12.98
N LYS A 72 10.80 19.30 12.36
CA LYS A 72 10.28 18.04 12.92
C LYS A 72 11.40 17.15 13.49
N GLU A 73 12.46 16.95 12.72
CA GLU A 73 13.67 16.24 13.16
C GLU A 73 14.27 16.78 14.47
N LYS A 74 14.33 18.11 14.63
CA LYS A 74 14.82 18.70 15.88
C LYS A 74 13.85 18.47 17.04
N ALA A 75 12.55 18.54 16.80
CA ALA A 75 11.56 18.23 17.84
C ALA A 75 11.65 16.77 18.27
N LYS A 76 11.79 15.83 17.34
CA LYS A 76 12.05 14.42 17.62
C LYS A 76 13.30 14.25 18.48
N GLN A 77 14.43 14.83 18.07
CA GLN A 77 15.68 14.72 18.84
C GLN A 77 15.55 15.28 20.26
N ARG A 78 14.79 16.36 20.44
CA ARG A 78 14.52 16.92 21.78
C ARG A 78 13.66 15.99 22.62
N ILE A 79 12.60 15.42 22.04
CA ILE A 79 11.75 14.44 22.72
C ILE A 79 12.57 13.22 23.11
N LEU A 80 13.33 12.63 22.18
CA LEU A 80 14.17 11.46 22.44
C LEU A 80 15.23 11.72 23.50
N LYS A 81 15.91 12.88 23.45
CA LYS A 81 16.89 13.26 24.48
C LYS A 81 16.24 13.45 25.85
N PHE A 82 15.02 13.98 25.91
CA PHE A 82 14.29 14.10 27.16
C PHE A 82 13.80 12.75 27.68
N SER A 83 13.28 11.87 26.81
CA SER A 83 12.93 10.50 27.18
C SER A 83 14.14 9.72 27.71
N GLN A 84 15.31 9.88 27.07
CA GLN A 84 16.55 9.30 27.57
C GLN A 84 16.94 9.88 28.93
N TYR A 85 16.81 11.19 29.11
CA TYR A 85 17.02 11.83 30.40
C TYR A 85 16.11 11.26 31.50
N LEU A 86 14.83 10.99 31.20
CA LEU A 86 13.89 10.37 32.13
C LEU A 86 14.31 8.94 32.49
N MET A 87 14.82 8.18 31.52
CA MET A 87 15.35 6.85 31.76
C MET A 87 16.61 6.89 32.65
N ASP A 88 17.58 7.74 32.31
CA ASP A 88 18.88 7.78 33.00
C ASP A 88 18.78 8.31 34.44
N ASN A 89 17.90 9.28 34.69
CA ASN A 89 17.83 9.97 35.98
C ASN A 89 16.71 9.43 36.88
N TYR A 90 15.68 8.79 36.30
CA TYR A 90 14.51 8.33 37.05
C TYR A 90 14.07 6.90 36.73
N SER A 91 14.80 6.16 35.88
CA SER A 91 14.43 4.79 35.45
C SER A 91 13.02 4.71 34.85
N ILE A 92 12.59 5.78 34.17
CA ILE A 92 11.31 5.84 33.45
C ILE A 92 11.59 5.54 31.98
N GLU A 93 11.28 4.31 31.58
CA GLU A 93 11.34 3.90 30.17
C GLU A 93 10.02 4.17 29.46
N LEU A 94 10.07 4.97 28.39
CA LEU A 94 8.93 5.26 27.51
C LEU A 94 9.08 4.46 26.21
N SER A 95 8.04 3.72 25.82
CA SER A 95 8.01 3.06 24.51
C SER A 95 7.69 4.09 23.43
N MET A 96 8.72 4.50 22.68
CA MET A 96 8.63 5.50 21.61
C MET A 96 8.66 4.86 20.21
N GLU A 97 8.41 3.55 20.11
CA GLU A 97 8.54 2.76 18.88
C GLU A 97 7.71 3.32 17.73
N ASP A 98 6.46 3.74 18.00
CA ASP A 98 5.56 4.31 16.99
C ASP A 98 6.06 5.64 16.40
N MET A 99 6.76 6.45 17.22
CA MET A 99 7.42 7.69 16.78
C MET A 99 8.63 7.42 15.89
N LEU A 100 9.26 6.24 16.01
CA LEU A 100 10.47 5.87 15.28
C LEU A 100 10.18 5.15 13.96
N VAL A 101 9.08 4.40 13.86
CA VAL A 101 8.77 3.54 12.71
C VAL A 101 8.29 4.33 11.48
N SER A 102 7.50 5.38 11.67
CA SER A 102 6.87 6.14 10.57
C SER A 102 7.79 7.16 9.87
N GLU A 103 8.98 7.43 10.42
CA GLU A 103 9.89 8.45 9.92
C GLU A 103 11.05 7.94 9.05
N ASN A 104 11.45 6.69 9.22
CA ASN A 104 12.66 6.20 8.54
C ASN A 104 12.41 5.77 7.10
N MET A 105 11.16 5.84 6.63
CA MET A 105 10.85 5.56 5.23
C MET A 105 11.48 6.62 4.34
N ASN A 106 12.48 6.20 3.58
CA ASN A 106 12.97 7.02 2.49
C ASN A 106 11.86 7.21 1.44
N ALA A 107 12.07 8.08 0.45
CA ALA A 107 11.03 8.37 -0.55
C ALA A 107 10.55 7.12 -1.31
N TYR A 108 11.43 6.15 -1.49
CA TYR A 108 11.13 4.91 -2.19
C TYR A 108 10.24 3.98 -1.35
N GLU A 109 10.59 3.76 -0.08
CA GLU A 109 9.79 2.96 0.86
C GLU A 109 8.41 3.58 1.09
N ARG A 110 8.35 4.91 1.24
CA ARG A 110 7.09 5.62 1.40
C ARG A 110 6.21 5.54 0.16
N GLN A 111 6.77 5.57 -1.06
CA GLN A 111 5.99 5.36 -2.28
C GLN A 111 5.41 3.95 -2.38
N ILE A 112 6.17 2.94 -1.96
CA ILE A 112 5.68 1.56 -1.86
C ILE A 112 4.54 1.46 -0.85
N ASP A 113 4.71 2.06 0.32
CA ASP A 113 3.71 2.03 1.37
C ASP A 113 2.45 2.80 0.95
N LEU A 114 2.61 3.96 0.32
CA LEU A 114 1.52 4.72 -0.28
C LEU A 114 0.68 3.86 -1.22
N LEU A 115 1.30 3.06 -2.11
CA LEU A 115 0.53 2.19 -3.01
C LEU A 115 -0.40 1.21 -2.28
N LYS A 116 -0.03 0.77 -1.07
CA LYS A 116 -0.90 -0.07 -0.23
C LYS A 116 -1.99 0.77 0.44
N THR A 117 -1.61 1.91 1.03
CA THR A 117 -2.53 2.82 1.72
C THR A 117 -3.63 3.35 0.79
N LEU A 118 -3.27 3.65 -0.47
CA LEU A 118 -4.20 4.15 -1.48
C LEU A 118 -5.23 3.10 -1.96
N GLN A 119 -5.17 1.84 -1.54
CA GLN A 119 -6.13 0.82 -1.98
C GLN A 119 -7.55 1.07 -1.47
N GLN A 120 -7.69 1.79 -0.35
CA GLN A 120 -8.99 2.05 0.28
C GLN A 120 -9.63 3.38 -0.11
N GLY A 121 -8.97 4.19 -0.96
CA GLY A 121 -9.41 5.56 -1.25
C GLY A 121 -9.20 6.46 -0.03
N VAL A 122 -8.15 7.28 -0.05
CA VAL A 122 -7.77 8.09 1.13
C VAL A 122 -7.65 9.55 0.77
N THR A 123 -8.05 10.42 1.70
CA THR A 123 -7.88 11.86 1.50
C THR A 123 -6.44 12.26 1.77
N LYS A 124 -6.07 13.43 1.26
CA LYS A 124 -4.76 14.02 1.58
C LYS A 124 -4.57 14.25 3.08
N GLN A 125 -5.63 14.57 3.81
CA GLN A 125 -5.53 14.81 5.25
C GLN A 125 -5.21 13.51 5.98
N ASP A 126 -5.87 12.41 5.62
CA ASP A 126 -5.60 11.08 6.18
C ASP A 126 -4.13 10.67 5.96
N LEU A 127 -3.58 10.98 4.78
CA LEU A 127 -2.16 10.74 4.48
C LEU A 127 -1.22 11.59 5.35
N LEU A 128 -1.56 12.84 5.66
CA LEU A 128 -0.73 13.70 6.52
C LEU A 128 -0.77 13.27 7.99
N ASP A 129 -1.89 12.70 8.42
CA ASP A 129 -2.04 12.16 9.76
C ASP A 129 -1.36 10.79 9.89
N HIS A 130 -1.35 10.00 8.82
CA HIS A 130 -0.68 8.69 8.76
C HIS A 130 0.85 8.79 8.63
N TYR A 131 1.35 9.66 7.73
CA TYR A 131 2.77 9.77 7.46
C TYR A 131 3.39 10.94 8.23
N VAL A 132 4.48 10.67 8.95
CA VAL A 132 5.23 11.70 9.67
C VAL A 132 6.20 12.44 8.73
N VAL A 133 5.64 13.09 7.70
CA VAL A 133 6.42 13.92 6.76
C VAL A 133 5.71 15.24 6.50
N SER A 134 6.42 16.20 5.87
CA SER A 134 5.80 17.47 5.52
C SER A 134 4.77 17.32 4.39
N ARG A 135 3.80 18.24 4.32
CA ARG A 135 2.82 18.28 3.23
C ARG A 135 3.44 18.22 1.83
N LYS A 136 4.53 18.97 1.62
CA LYS A 136 5.24 19.01 0.34
C LYS A 136 5.84 17.66 -0.05
N VAL A 137 6.21 16.83 0.94
CA VAL A 137 6.77 15.50 0.69
C VAL A 137 5.68 14.55 0.20
N ILE A 138 4.52 14.50 0.88
CA ILE A 138 3.36 13.71 0.41
C ILE A 138 2.91 14.17 -0.98
N GLU A 139 2.79 15.48 -1.21
CA GLU A 139 2.45 16.01 -2.53
C GLU A 139 3.42 15.54 -3.60
N LYS A 140 4.73 15.60 -3.33
CA LYS A 140 5.76 15.15 -4.27
C LYS A 140 5.66 13.64 -4.55
N ASP A 141 5.42 12.82 -3.53
CA ASP A 141 5.31 11.37 -3.72
C ASP A 141 4.05 10.99 -4.51
N LEU A 142 2.92 11.62 -4.20
CA LEU A 142 1.69 11.46 -4.97
C LEU A 142 1.89 11.91 -6.42
N ASP A 143 2.51 13.08 -6.64
CA ASP A 143 2.82 13.57 -7.98
C ASP A 143 3.70 12.59 -8.77
N ASN A 144 4.71 12.00 -8.14
CA ASN A 144 5.58 11.00 -8.77
C ASN A 144 4.78 9.75 -9.16
N LEU A 145 3.92 9.26 -8.27
CA LEU A 145 3.07 8.10 -8.56
C LEU A 145 2.04 8.41 -9.66
N ILE A 146 1.45 9.60 -9.69
CA ILE A 146 0.45 10.01 -10.69
C ILE A 146 1.09 10.24 -12.06
N LYS A 147 2.26 10.87 -12.12
CA LYS A 147 3.01 11.08 -13.37
C LYS A 147 3.59 9.75 -13.87
N GLY A 148 3.91 8.86 -12.94
CA GLY A 148 4.55 7.58 -13.17
C GLY A 148 6.01 7.62 -12.74
N THR A 149 6.43 6.62 -11.98
CA THR A 149 7.80 6.47 -11.45
C THR A 149 8.31 5.05 -11.67
N LYS A 150 9.58 4.76 -11.36
CA LYS A 150 10.14 3.41 -11.38
C LYS A 150 10.33 2.87 -9.96
N ILE A 151 9.76 1.71 -9.68
CA ILE A 151 9.91 0.97 -8.42
C ILE A 151 10.47 -0.42 -8.75
N LEU A 152 11.69 -0.74 -8.30
CA LEU A 152 12.41 -1.98 -8.65
C LEU A 152 12.43 -2.24 -10.17
N GLY A 153 12.67 -1.20 -10.97
CA GLY A 153 12.65 -1.29 -12.42
C GLY A 153 11.25 -1.33 -13.05
N GLN A 154 10.19 -1.56 -12.29
CA GLN A 154 8.81 -1.52 -12.79
C GLN A 154 8.29 -0.08 -12.85
N HIS A 155 7.73 0.31 -13.99
CA HIS A 155 7.02 1.56 -14.14
C HIS A 155 5.67 1.48 -13.42
N VAL A 156 5.51 2.28 -12.37
CA VAL A 156 4.29 2.34 -11.57
C VAL A 156 3.62 3.68 -11.79
N LYS A 157 2.34 3.64 -12.16
CA LYS A 157 1.53 4.84 -12.37
C LYS A 157 0.13 4.66 -11.81
N ILE A 158 -0.24 5.51 -10.86
CA ILE A 158 -1.59 5.55 -10.29
C ILE A 158 -2.45 6.58 -11.02
N ARG A 159 -3.77 6.53 -10.76
CA ARG A 159 -4.71 7.54 -11.25
C ARG A 159 -4.54 8.86 -10.53
N ASN A 160 -5.01 9.92 -11.17
CA ASN A 160 -5.23 11.18 -10.48
C ASN A 160 -6.40 11.05 -9.47
N TYR A 161 -6.53 12.02 -8.57
CA TYR A 161 -7.57 12.02 -7.55
C TYR A 161 -8.98 11.86 -8.14
N GLN A 162 -9.84 11.18 -7.40
CA GLN A 162 -11.25 10.99 -7.72
C GLN A 162 -12.10 11.77 -6.72
N SER A 163 -13.31 12.13 -7.13
CA SER A 163 -14.29 12.74 -6.22
C SER A 163 -15.26 11.65 -5.75
N GLU A 164 -15.13 11.28 -4.48
CA GLU A 164 -16.03 10.35 -3.80
C GLU A 164 -16.71 11.08 -2.65
N ASP A 165 -18.05 11.07 -2.61
CA ASP A 165 -18.84 11.74 -1.57
C ASP A 165 -18.43 13.20 -1.30
N ARG A 166 -18.11 13.94 -2.37
CA ARG A 166 -17.63 15.34 -2.35
C ARG A 166 -16.27 15.54 -1.66
N LYS A 167 -15.52 14.48 -1.42
CA LYS A 167 -14.12 14.50 -0.99
C LYS A 167 -13.21 14.11 -2.15
N LEU A 168 -12.00 14.68 -2.17
CA LEU A 168 -10.98 14.28 -3.12
C LEU A 168 -10.14 13.16 -2.51
N THR A 169 -10.26 11.96 -3.06
CA THR A 169 -9.54 10.76 -2.62
C THR A 169 -8.49 10.37 -3.66
N TYR A 170 -7.38 9.84 -3.18
CA TYR A 170 -6.40 9.15 -4.01
C TYR A 170 -6.65 7.66 -3.89
N GLN A 171 -6.75 6.98 -5.03
CA GLN A 171 -6.98 5.53 -5.07
C GLN A 171 -6.03 4.85 -6.05
N SER A 172 -5.58 3.65 -5.68
CA SER A 172 -4.75 2.79 -6.53
C SER A 172 -5.18 1.35 -6.38
N THR A 173 -5.41 0.67 -7.49
CA THR A 173 -5.59 -0.80 -7.51
C THR A 173 -4.26 -1.54 -7.65
N ILE A 174 -3.15 -0.81 -7.78
CA ILE A 174 -1.81 -1.39 -7.92
C ILE A 174 -1.32 -1.80 -6.55
N HIS A 175 -1.11 -3.10 -6.35
CA HIS A 175 -0.52 -3.63 -5.13
C HIS A 175 0.95 -4.01 -5.36
N PRO A 176 1.89 -3.44 -4.58
CA PRO A 176 3.28 -3.89 -4.62
C PRO A 176 3.42 -5.23 -3.89
N ILE A 177 3.97 -6.24 -4.57
CA ILE A 177 4.35 -7.55 -4.02
C ILE A 177 5.85 -7.74 -4.27
N PHE A 178 6.60 -8.05 -3.20
CA PHE A 178 8.04 -8.30 -3.27
C PHE A 178 8.32 -9.71 -2.75
N LEU A 179 8.85 -10.57 -3.61
CA LEU A 179 9.18 -11.95 -3.28
C LEU A 179 10.67 -12.17 -3.56
N PRO A 180 11.55 -12.19 -2.53
CA PRO A 180 12.95 -12.55 -2.71
C PRO A 180 13.04 -14.06 -2.92
N LEU A 181 13.02 -14.49 -4.18
CA LEU A 181 13.02 -15.90 -4.56
C LEU A 181 14.40 -16.33 -5.06
N ASN A 182 14.77 -17.57 -4.77
CA ASN A 182 15.93 -18.21 -5.39
C ASN A 182 15.61 -18.62 -6.85
N LEU A 183 16.64 -18.97 -7.64
CA LEU A 183 16.44 -19.28 -9.07
C LEU A 183 15.53 -20.49 -9.33
N THR A 184 15.51 -21.47 -8.44
CA THR A 184 14.62 -22.64 -8.57
C THR A 184 13.17 -22.25 -8.34
N GLU A 185 12.90 -21.41 -7.35
CA GLU A 185 11.56 -20.87 -7.09
C GLU A 185 11.06 -19.99 -8.25
N VAL A 186 11.94 -19.12 -8.79
CA VAL A 186 11.63 -18.32 -9.97
C VAL A 186 11.31 -19.21 -11.17
N PHE A 187 12.10 -20.26 -11.40
CA PHE A 187 11.87 -21.21 -12.49
C PHE A 187 10.49 -21.88 -12.39
N TYR A 188 10.15 -22.46 -11.23
CA TYR A 188 8.88 -23.14 -11.05
C TYR A 188 7.68 -22.19 -11.04
N MET A 189 7.83 -20.98 -10.51
CA MET A 189 6.78 -19.96 -10.59
C MET A 189 6.50 -19.57 -12.05
N PHE A 190 7.56 -19.30 -12.84
CA PHE A 190 7.41 -18.99 -14.26
C PHE A 190 6.79 -20.16 -15.03
N LEU A 191 7.32 -21.38 -14.85
CA LEU A 191 6.84 -22.57 -15.53
C LEU A 191 5.37 -22.88 -15.16
N GLY A 192 5.02 -22.78 -13.88
CA GLY A 192 3.66 -22.96 -13.39
C GLY A 192 2.68 -22.01 -14.05
N LEU A 193 3.01 -20.70 -14.12
CA LEU A 193 2.18 -19.71 -14.81
C LEU A 193 2.00 -20.05 -16.30
N LYS A 194 3.06 -20.47 -16.99
CA LYS A 194 2.99 -20.86 -18.41
C LYS A 194 2.18 -22.15 -18.64
N LEU A 195 2.22 -23.09 -17.69
CA LEU A 195 1.38 -24.29 -17.72
C LEU A 195 -0.09 -23.94 -17.45
N LEU A 196 -0.37 -23.06 -16.50
CA LEU A 196 -1.70 -22.54 -16.24
C LEU A 196 -2.25 -21.82 -17.47
N SER A 197 -1.45 -21.00 -18.15
CA SER A 197 -1.90 -20.29 -19.36
C SER A 197 -2.31 -21.21 -20.50
N ARG A 198 -1.77 -22.43 -20.59
CA ARG A 198 -2.22 -23.44 -21.57
C ARG A 198 -3.53 -24.11 -21.15
N ASN A 199 -3.73 -24.26 -19.85
CA ASN A 199 -4.85 -25.01 -19.31
C ASN A 199 -6.10 -24.17 -19.07
N TYR A 200 -5.97 -22.86 -18.89
CA TYR A 200 -7.06 -21.96 -18.52
C TYR A 200 -7.18 -20.83 -19.55
N PRO A 201 -8.03 -20.98 -20.58
CA PRO A 201 -8.10 -20.05 -21.71
C PRO A 201 -8.52 -18.63 -21.31
N ILE A 202 -9.48 -18.48 -20.39
CA ILE A 202 -9.99 -17.17 -19.95
C ILE A 202 -8.87 -16.37 -19.27
N GLU A 203 -8.15 -17.01 -18.34
CA GLU A 203 -7.08 -16.39 -17.55
C GLU A 203 -5.71 -16.44 -18.23
N SER A 204 -5.62 -17.02 -19.43
CA SER A 204 -4.36 -17.27 -20.14
C SER A 204 -3.53 -16.00 -20.33
N GLU A 205 -4.18 -14.89 -20.68
CA GLU A 205 -3.48 -13.62 -20.88
C GLU A 205 -2.87 -13.08 -19.58
N ILE A 206 -3.57 -13.22 -18.45
CA ILE A 206 -3.05 -12.81 -17.14
C ILE A 206 -1.83 -13.66 -16.77
N TYR A 207 -1.94 -14.99 -16.86
CA TYR A 207 -0.85 -15.88 -16.52
C TYR A 207 0.39 -15.65 -17.40
N ASN A 208 0.20 -15.46 -18.71
CA ASN A 208 1.27 -15.10 -19.63
C ASN A 208 1.89 -13.74 -19.29
N SER A 209 1.06 -12.72 -19.03
CA SER A 209 1.53 -11.39 -18.66
C SER A 209 2.37 -11.44 -17.38
N LEU A 210 1.92 -12.16 -16.36
CA LEU A 210 2.65 -12.33 -15.10
C LEU A 210 3.98 -13.06 -15.32
N ALA A 211 3.99 -14.16 -16.08
CA ALA A 211 5.22 -14.89 -16.40
C ALA A 211 6.23 -13.97 -17.11
N TYR A 212 5.80 -13.22 -18.12
CA TYR A 212 6.68 -12.30 -18.85
C TYR A 212 7.16 -11.12 -18.01
N ARG A 213 6.32 -10.59 -17.10
CA ARG A 213 6.72 -9.59 -16.10
C ARG A 213 7.80 -10.12 -15.17
N ILE A 214 7.71 -11.38 -14.73
CA ILE A 214 8.75 -12.03 -13.92
C ILE A 214 10.04 -12.13 -14.74
N TYR A 215 9.96 -12.66 -15.97
CA TYR A 215 11.14 -12.84 -16.83
C TYR A 215 11.85 -11.52 -17.17
N ALA A 216 11.08 -10.45 -17.41
CA ALA A 216 11.61 -9.11 -17.68
C ALA A 216 12.38 -8.48 -16.50
N GLN A 217 12.19 -8.99 -15.28
CA GLN A 217 12.89 -8.52 -14.08
C GLN A 217 14.15 -9.33 -13.75
N LEU A 218 14.39 -10.42 -14.49
CA LEU A 218 15.55 -11.27 -14.24
C LEU A 218 16.84 -10.62 -14.72
N SER A 219 17.91 -10.87 -13.97
CA SER A 219 19.26 -10.56 -14.43
C SER A 219 19.65 -11.45 -15.62
N GLU A 220 20.62 -11.01 -16.40
CA GLU A 220 21.17 -11.81 -17.51
C GLU A 220 21.65 -13.20 -17.06
N TYR A 221 22.24 -13.28 -15.86
CA TYR A 221 22.61 -14.56 -15.26
C TYR A 221 21.39 -15.46 -15.06
N ALA A 222 20.31 -14.95 -14.44
CA ALA A 222 19.09 -15.72 -14.20
C ALA A 222 18.41 -16.14 -15.52
N LYS A 223 18.30 -15.23 -16.50
CA LYS A 223 17.80 -15.54 -17.85
C LYS A 223 18.60 -16.65 -18.53
N SER A 224 19.93 -16.63 -18.40
CA SER A 224 20.81 -17.67 -18.98
C SER A 224 20.58 -19.07 -18.38
N LYS A 225 20.14 -19.15 -17.12
CA LYS A 225 19.85 -20.41 -16.43
C LYS A 225 18.43 -20.92 -16.69
N ILE A 226 17.46 -20.01 -16.71
CA ILE A 226 16.03 -20.35 -16.83
C ILE A 226 15.61 -20.51 -18.29
N GLY A 227 16.09 -19.63 -19.16
CA GLY A 227 15.63 -19.53 -20.54
C GLY A 227 15.74 -20.82 -21.35
N PRO A 228 16.90 -21.52 -21.36
CA PRO A 228 17.04 -22.80 -22.05
C PRO A 228 16.05 -23.85 -21.54
N ARG A 229 15.89 -23.96 -20.22
CA ARG A 229 14.96 -24.92 -19.60
C ARG A 229 13.51 -24.63 -19.98
N VAL A 230 13.08 -23.38 -19.93
CA VAL A 230 11.71 -22.99 -20.33
C VAL A 230 11.43 -23.39 -21.79
N ARG A 231 12.40 -23.20 -22.69
CA ARG A 231 12.28 -23.61 -24.10
C ARG A 231 12.20 -25.12 -24.28
N GLU A 232 12.86 -25.92 -23.43
CA GLU A 232 12.71 -27.39 -23.43
C GLU A 232 11.26 -27.83 -23.16
N TYR A 233 10.48 -27.03 -22.41
CA TYR A 233 9.03 -27.27 -22.20
C TYR A 233 8.13 -26.69 -23.32
N GLY A 234 8.74 -26.21 -24.41
CA GLY A 234 8.05 -25.67 -25.58
C GLY A 234 7.41 -24.30 -25.35
N PHE A 235 7.94 -23.50 -24.43
CA PHE A 235 7.45 -22.14 -24.17
C PHE A 235 8.38 -21.10 -24.78
N ASP A 236 7.77 -20.16 -25.51
CA ASP A 236 8.48 -19.00 -26.03
C ASP A 236 8.72 -17.96 -24.93
N LEU A 237 9.84 -17.27 -25.07
CA LEU A 237 10.24 -16.16 -24.23
C LEU A 237 10.15 -14.88 -25.06
N PRO A 238 9.69 -13.77 -24.46
CA PRO A 238 9.66 -12.49 -25.16
C PRO A 238 11.08 -12.10 -25.58
N PRO A 239 11.25 -11.53 -26.78
CA PRO A 239 12.54 -11.03 -27.23
C PRO A 239 12.98 -9.83 -26.38
N GLU A 240 14.29 -9.62 -26.29
CA GLU A 240 14.89 -8.67 -25.35
C GLU A 240 14.41 -7.22 -25.59
N ASP A 241 14.20 -6.84 -26.85
CA ASP A 241 13.70 -5.54 -27.27
C ASP A 241 12.23 -5.30 -26.90
N GLU A 242 11.47 -6.34 -26.58
CA GLU A 242 10.07 -6.24 -26.15
C GLU A 242 9.86 -6.26 -24.64
N LEU A 243 10.90 -6.55 -23.84
CA LEU A 243 10.76 -6.68 -22.38
C LEU A 243 10.16 -5.44 -21.72
N HIS A 244 10.44 -4.25 -22.26
CA HIS A 244 9.92 -2.98 -21.75
C HIS A 244 8.38 -2.94 -21.73
N LYS A 245 7.70 -3.68 -22.61
CA LYS A 245 6.22 -3.78 -22.65
C LYS A 245 5.64 -4.43 -21.39
N TYR A 246 6.45 -5.25 -20.71
CA TYR A 246 6.08 -5.97 -19.50
C TYR A 246 6.57 -5.29 -18.21
N MET A 247 7.27 -4.15 -18.32
CA MET A 247 7.83 -3.45 -17.16
C MET A 247 6.90 -2.35 -16.63
N GLY A 248 5.58 -2.50 -16.73
CA GLY A 248 4.62 -1.44 -16.34
C GLY A 248 3.38 -1.96 -15.63
N SER A 249 2.98 -1.33 -14.52
CA SER A 249 1.71 -1.58 -13.85
C SER A 249 0.54 -1.20 -14.76
N ILE A 250 -0.54 -1.97 -14.72
CA ILE A 250 -1.79 -1.62 -15.39
C ILE A 250 -2.84 -1.44 -14.30
N ASP A 251 -3.51 -0.30 -14.36
CA ASP A 251 -4.66 -0.02 -13.54
C ASP A 251 -5.82 -1.00 -13.83
N GLU A 252 -6.51 -1.47 -12.78
CA GLU A 252 -7.46 -2.58 -12.92
C GLU A 252 -8.68 -2.24 -13.77
N GLU A 253 -9.23 -1.03 -13.71
CA GLU A 253 -10.34 -0.65 -14.60
C GLU A 253 -9.88 -0.62 -16.05
N LYS A 254 -8.68 -0.08 -16.29
CA LYS A 254 -8.11 -0.02 -17.64
C LYS A 254 -7.90 -1.44 -18.18
N MET A 255 -7.47 -2.37 -17.33
CA MET A 255 -7.38 -3.78 -17.66
C MET A 255 -8.76 -4.38 -17.94
N ALA A 256 -9.72 -4.20 -17.03
CA ALA A 256 -11.07 -4.77 -17.12
C ALA A 256 -11.81 -4.32 -18.40
N LYS A 257 -11.58 -3.08 -18.86
CA LYS A 257 -12.17 -2.53 -20.09
C LYS A 257 -11.41 -2.89 -21.38
N LYS A 258 -10.26 -3.57 -21.29
CA LYS A 258 -9.40 -3.86 -22.46
C LYS A 258 -9.98 -4.92 -23.38
N SER A 259 -10.58 -5.97 -22.80
CA SER A 259 -11.20 -7.07 -23.55
C SER A 259 -12.33 -7.70 -22.75
N LYS A 260 -13.13 -8.53 -23.45
CA LYS A 260 -14.19 -9.34 -22.84
C LYS A 260 -13.64 -10.25 -21.75
N GLU A 261 -12.51 -10.90 -22.00
CA GLU A 261 -11.87 -11.83 -21.06
C GLU A 261 -11.48 -11.11 -19.77
N TYR A 262 -10.87 -9.92 -19.87
CA TYR A 262 -10.57 -9.11 -18.68
C TYR A 262 -11.83 -8.62 -17.95
N SER A 263 -12.90 -8.29 -18.69
CA SER A 263 -14.19 -7.95 -18.08
C SER A 263 -14.76 -9.14 -17.29
N LEU A 264 -14.73 -10.34 -17.87
CA LEU A 264 -15.17 -11.57 -17.22
C LEU A 264 -14.34 -11.88 -15.96
N MET A 265 -13.01 -11.77 -16.04
CA MET A 265 -12.12 -11.98 -14.90
C MET A 265 -12.36 -10.97 -13.77
N HIS A 266 -12.54 -9.69 -14.13
CA HIS A 266 -12.89 -8.65 -13.15
C HIS A 266 -14.22 -8.96 -12.45
N LEU A 267 -15.27 -9.26 -13.22
CA LEU A 267 -16.59 -9.57 -12.69
C LEU A 267 -16.65 -10.87 -11.89
N PHE A 268 -15.84 -11.86 -12.25
CA PHE A 268 -15.67 -13.06 -11.45
C PHE A 268 -15.11 -12.73 -10.06
N LYS A 269 -14.09 -11.86 -10.00
CA LYS A 269 -13.49 -11.40 -8.75
C LYS A 269 -14.44 -10.54 -7.92
N THR A 270 -15.06 -9.52 -8.52
CA THR A 270 -15.85 -8.50 -7.79
C THR A 270 -17.29 -8.93 -7.55
N GLN A 271 -17.79 -9.91 -8.30
CA GLN A 271 -19.17 -10.39 -8.25
C GLN A 271 -20.19 -9.25 -8.48
N GLU A 272 -19.83 -8.22 -9.24
CA GLU A 272 -20.70 -7.08 -9.51
C GLU A 272 -21.80 -7.40 -10.54
N LYS A 273 -22.83 -6.55 -10.57
CA LYS A 273 -23.89 -6.64 -11.58
C LYS A 273 -23.35 -6.25 -12.95
N CYS A 274 -23.73 -7.01 -13.97
CA CYS A 274 -23.37 -6.75 -15.35
C CYS A 274 -24.54 -6.97 -16.31
N THR A 275 -24.33 -6.55 -17.56
CA THR A 275 -25.17 -6.87 -18.71
C THR A 275 -24.34 -7.66 -19.70
N ILE A 276 -24.86 -8.80 -20.16
CA ILE A 276 -24.19 -9.70 -21.10
C ILE A 276 -24.95 -9.69 -22.41
N HIS A 277 -24.23 -9.49 -23.50
CA HIS A 277 -24.73 -9.64 -24.86
C HIS A 277 -24.19 -10.94 -25.41
N LEU A 278 -25.08 -11.84 -25.82
CA LEU A 278 -24.71 -13.10 -26.44
C LEU A 278 -24.68 -12.97 -27.96
N ASN A 279 -23.87 -13.77 -28.63
CA ASN A 279 -23.80 -13.81 -30.09
C ASN A 279 -25.14 -14.17 -30.75
N SER A 280 -26.07 -14.79 -30.01
CA SER A 280 -27.44 -15.05 -30.45
C SER A 280 -28.31 -13.79 -30.57
N GLY A 281 -27.79 -12.61 -30.19
CA GLY A 281 -28.53 -11.35 -30.09
C GLY A 281 -29.31 -11.17 -28.79
N GLU A 282 -29.24 -12.14 -27.88
CA GLU A 282 -29.90 -12.06 -26.59
C GLU A 282 -29.12 -11.16 -25.62
N VAL A 283 -29.85 -10.36 -24.84
CA VAL A 283 -29.27 -9.44 -23.85
C VAL A 283 -29.80 -9.80 -22.47
N ILE A 284 -28.91 -10.22 -21.58
CA ILE A 284 -29.21 -10.55 -20.18
C ILE A 284 -28.74 -9.38 -19.32
N ARG A 285 -29.70 -8.67 -18.71
CA ARG A 285 -29.45 -7.46 -17.90
C ARG A 285 -29.45 -7.76 -16.41
N ASP A 286 -28.76 -6.91 -15.64
CA ASP A 286 -28.73 -6.94 -14.17
C ASP A 286 -28.39 -8.32 -13.58
N CYS A 287 -27.48 -9.03 -14.24
CA CYS A 287 -27.08 -10.38 -13.88
C CYS A 287 -25.73 -10.42 -13.14
N PHE A 288 -25.40 -11.58 -12.61
CA PHE A 288 -24.12 -11.93 -12.01
C PHE A 288 -23.52 -13.13 -12.74
N ILE A 289 -22.19 -13.28 -12.67
CA ILE A 289 -21.50 -14.42 -13.28
C ILE A 289 -20.63 -15.19 -12.30
N LYS A 290 -20.46 -16.48 -12.58
CA LYS A 290 -19.41 -17.33 -12.00
C LYS A 290 -18.76 -18.16 -13.11
N LEU A 291 -17.48 -18.47 -12.94
CA LEU A 291 -16.78 -19.42 -13.77
C LEU A 291 -16.97 -20.83 -13.19
N ALA A 292 -17.26 -21.79 -14.06
CA ALA A 292 -17.52 -23.19 -13.75
C ALA A 292 -16.99 -24.10 -14.85
N GLY A 293 -17.22 -25.41 -14.70
CA GLY A 293 -16.73 -26.42 -15.64
C GLY A 293 -15.26 -26.79 -15.44
N GLU A 294 -14.80 -27.81 -16.16
CA GLU A 294 -13.39 -28.14 -16.19
C GLU A 294 -12.59 -26.97 -16.78
N LYS A 295 -11.52 -26.55 -16.09
CA LYS A 295 -10.66 -25.45 -16.52
C LYS A 295 -11.39 -24.10 -16.67
N PHE A 296 -12.50 -23.89 -15.96
CA PHE A 296 -13.25 -22.64 -15.94
C PHE A 296 -13.78 -22.19 -17.31
N ASN A 297 -14.09 -23.13 -18.21
CA ASN A 297 -14.54 -22.84 -19.57
C ASN A 297 -16.06 -22.55 -19.70
N VAL A 298 -16.80 -22.56 -18.59
CA VAL A 298 -18.24 -22.25 -18.55
C VAL A 298 -18.47 -20.98 -17.72
N VAL A 299 -19.27 -20.07 -18.26
CA VAL A 299 -19.81 -18.90 -17.56
C VAL A 299 -21.24 -19.20 -17.16
N GLN A 300 -21.46 -19.34 -15.85
CA GLN A 300 -22.79 -19.46 -15.25
C GLN A 300 -23.37 -18.08 -15.01
N ILE A 301 -24.59 -17.84 -15.48
CA ILE A 301 -25.28 -16.54 -15.40
C ILE A 301 -26.45 -16.63 -14.42
N PHE A 302 -26.54 -15.66 -13.50
CA PHE A 302 -27.52 -15.64 -12.42
C PHE A 302 -28.27 -14.31 -12.38
N LEU A 303 -29.57 -14.32 -12.08
CA LEU A 303 -30.31 -13.08 -11.76
C LEU A 303 -30.08 -12.64 -10.31
N LYS A 304 -29.93 -13.59 -9.39
CA LYS A 304 -29.53 -13.35 -8.00
C LYS A 304 -28.45 -14.35 -7.57
N ARG A 305 -27.54 -13.90 -6.71
CA ARG A 305 -26.36 -14.70 -6.29
C ARG A 305 -26.69 -16.02 -5.58
N SER A 306 -27.87 -16.11 -4.97
CA SER A 306 -28.34 -17.28 -4.20
C SER A 306 -29.25 -18.21 -5.00
N GLU A 307 -29.55 -17.87 -6.25
CA GLU A 307 -30.42 -18.67 -7.13
C GLU A 307 -29.56 -19.61 -8.01
N PRO A 308 -30.14 -20.69 -8.57
CA PRO A 308 -29.47 -21.49 -9.59
C PRO A 308 -29.17 -20.65 -10.84
N PRO A 309 -28.18 -21.04 -11.67
CA PRO A 309 -27.90 -20.33 -12.90
C PRO A 309 -29.11 -20.41 -13.83
N ILE A 310 -29.50 -19.27 -14.40
CA ILE A 310 -30.54 -19.22 -15.43
C ILE A 310 -30.00 -19.68 -16.78
N ARG A 311 -28.66 -19.67 -16.93
CA ARG A 311 -27.98 -20.06 -18.15
C ARG A 311 -26.53 -20.45 -17.88
N GLU A 312 -26.04 -21.36 -18.71
CA GLU A 312 -24.63 -21.67 -18.84
C GLU A 312 -24.21 -21.41 -20.29
N VAL A 313 -23.12 -20.68 -20.48
CA VAL A 313 -22.57 -20.37 -21.79
C VAL A 313 -21.06 -20.54 -21.77
N THR A 314 -20.45 -20.70 -22.93
CA THR A 314 -18.99 -20.58 -23.07
C THR A 314 -18.60 -19.11 -23.24
N PRO A 315 -17.35 -18.72 -22.93
CA PRO A 315 -16.86 -17.37 -23.23
C PRO A 315 -17.04 -16.97 -24.71
N ASP A 316 -16.97 -17.94 -25.63
CA ASP A 316 -17.10 -17.70 -27.06
C ASP A 316 -18.53 -17.33 -27.46
N ASP A 317 -19.54 -17.75 -26.69
CA ASP A 317 -20.95 -17.39 -26.90
C ASP A 317 -21.26 -15.94 -26.49
N ILE A 318 -20.35 -15.30 -25.75
CA ILE A 318 -20.49 -13.93 -25.27
C ILE A 318 -19.85 -12.96 -26.27
N GLU A 319 -20.63 -12.01 -26.76
CA GLU A 319 -20.17 -10.95 -27.65
C GLU A 319 -19.49 -9.83 -26.84
N THR A 320 -20.21 -9.27 -25.87
CA THR A 320 -19.73 -8.16 -25.03
C THR A 320 -20.31 -8.23 -23.62
N VAL A 321 -19.59 -7.63 -22.67
CA VAL A 321 -20.01 -7.51 -21.28
C VAL A 321 -19.89 -6.06 -20.83
N TYR A 322 -20.97 -5.53 -20.27
CA TYR A 322 -21.03 -4.17 -19.74
C TYR A 322 -21.22 -4.19 -18.24
N PHE A 323 -20.46 -3.37 -17.53
CA PHE A 323 -20.60 -3.18 -16.09
C PHE A 323 -20.14 -1.77 -15.71
N LYS A 324 -20.59 -1.31 -14.54
CA LYS A 324 -20.17 -0.03 -14.00
C LYS A 324 -19.01 -0.27 -13.05
N TYR A 325 -17.80 0.12 -13.46
CA TYR A 325 -16.67 0.17 -12.56
C TYR A 325 -16.97 1.18 -11.44
N LYS A 326 -16.86 0.74 -10.20
CA LYS A 326 -17.09 1.58 -9.01
C LYS A 326 -15.81 2.22 -8.54
#